data_AF-A0A954XQA0-F1
#
_entry.id   AF-A0A954XQA0-F1
#
_cell.length_a   1.000
_cell.length_b   1.000
_cell.length_c   1.000
_cell.angle_alpha   90.00
_cell.angle_beta   90.00
_cell.angle_gamma   90.00
#
_symmetry.space_group_name_H-M   'P 1'
#
loop_
_entity.id
_entity.type
_entity.pdbx_description
1 polymer ?
#
loop_
_entity_poly.entity_id
_entity_poly.type
_entity_poly.pdbx_seq_one_letter_code
_entity_poly.pdbx_strand_id
1 'polypeptide(L)'
;MSAKTQRSEVSEKANAGTSRRYAETKIKYTDEPLGKVRVIPDFLPSPAELAFREEGVKVTLALSKKSIEFFKSEATKHHTQYQRMIRRLLDAYVDGQTPTPQSARALRDKAAQRR
;
A
#
# COMPACT_ATOMS: atom_id res chain seq x y z
N MET A 1 -13.04 74.41 -11.45
CA MET A 1 -12.82 74.31 -9.99
C MET A 1 -13.38 72.98 -9.50
N SER A 2 -12.68 72.39 -8.54
CA SER A 2 -12.79 71.05 -7.96
C SER A 2 -14.17 70.61 -7.49
N ALA A 3 -14.43 69.30 -7.53
CA ALA A 3 -14.80 68.55 -6.33
C ALA A 3 -14.62 67.04 -6.55
N LYS A 4 -13.69 66.46 -5.79
CA LYS A 4 -13.61 65.01 -5.54
C LYS A 4 -14.86 64.59 -4.77
N THR A 5 -15.36 63.38 -5.02
CA THR A 5 -16.15 62.62 -4.06
C THR A 5 -15.61 61.21 -4.03
N GLN A 6 -15.09 60.82 -2.86
CA GLN A 6 -14.68 59.48 -2.50
C GLN A 6 -15.89 58.73 -1.93
N ARG A 7 -16.03 57.43 -2.23
CA ARG A 7 -16.83 56.51 -1.41
C ARG A 7 -16.27 55.08 -1.47
N SER A 8 -15.60 54.73 -0.37
CA SER A 8 -15.47 53.44 0.34
C SER A 8 -15.75 52.11 -0.38
N GLU A 9 -14.70 51.27 -0.39
CA GLU A 9 -14.62 49.86 0.03
C GLU A 9 -15.85 48.95 -0.05
N VAL A 10 -15.75 47.85 -0.83
CA VAL A 10 -16.19 46.51 -0.40
C VAL A 10 -15.21 45.46 -0.93
N SER A 11 -14.65 44.72 0.00
CA SER A 11 -13.86 43.50 -0.21
C SER A 11 -14.79 42.33 -0.54
N GLU A 12 -14.54 41.63 -1.65
CA GLU A 12 -15.09 40.30 -1.87
C GLU A 12 -14.01 39.39 -2.46
N LYS A 13 -13.42 38.56 -1.59
CA LYS A 13 -12.61 37.42 -2.02
C LYS A 13 -13.58 36.33 -2.46
N ALA A 14 -13.49 35.90 -3.71
CA ALA A 14 -14.09 34.65 -4.15
C ALA A 14 -13.12 33.86 -5.04
N ASN A 15 -12.94 32.62 -4.62
CA ASN A 15 -12.00 31.61 -5.03
C ASN A 15 -12.40 31.06 -6.41
N ALA A 16 -11.52 31.12 -7.43
CA ALA A 16 -11.76 30.46 -8.71
C ALA A 16 -10.59 29.51 -9.02
N GLY A 17 -10.93 28.22 -9.08
CA GLY A 17 -10.03 27.09 -8.96
C GLY A 17 -8.86 27.07 -9.94
N THR A 18 -7.67 26.89 -9.37
CA THR A 18 -6.46 26.53 -10.08
C THR A 18 -6.59 25.08 -10.56
N SER A 19 -7.20 24.87 -11.73
CA SER A 19 -7.04 23.63 -12.48
C SER A 19 -5.55 23.51 -12.85
N ARG A 20 -4.81 22.72 -12.07
CA ARG A 20 -3.42 22.35 -12.41
C ARG A 20 -3.47 21.60 -13.73
N ARG A 21 -3.24 22.32 -14.83
CA ARG A 21 -2.94 21.73 -16.12
C ARG A 21 -1.67 20.91 -15.94
N TYR A 22 -1.79 19.59 -15.90
CA TYR A 22 -0.63 18.73 -16.08
C TYR A 22 -0.13 18.97 -17.50
N ALA A 23 1.06 19.54 -17.64
CA ALA A 23 1.70 19.69 -18.93
C ALA A 23 2.15 18.30 -19.40
N GLU A 24 1.54 17.81 -20.48
CA GLU A 24 1.97 16.61 -21.20
C GLU A 24 3.26 16.93 -21.99
N THR A 25 4.39 17.00 -21.30
CA THR A 25 5.68 17.06 -21.98
C THR A 25 5.97 15.69 -22.58
N LYS A 26 5.77 15.56 -23.90
CA LYS A 26 6.19 14.37 -24.66
C LYS A 26 7.68 14.16 -24.49
N ILE A 27 8.06 13.05 -23.86
CA ILE A 27 9.44 12.62 -23.74
C ILE A 27 9.95 12.33 -25.16
N LYS A 28 10.94 13.11 -25.61
CA LYS A 28 11.63 12.89 -26.89
C LYS A 28 12.79 11.95 -26.62
N TYR A 29 12.66 10.71 -27.08
CA TYR A 29 13.75 9.75 -27.05
C TYR A 29 14.71 10.04 -28.21
N THR A 30 15.99 10.14 -27.91
CA THR A 30 17.06 10.19 -28.90
C THR A 30 17.76 8.84 -28.93
N ASP A 31 18.00 8.30 -30.14
CA ASP A 31 18.62 6.99 -30.37
C ASP A 31 20.14 7.04 -30.07
N GLU A 32 20.48 7.27 -28.80
CA GLU A 32 21.86 7.26 -28.34
C GLU A 32 22.41 5.84 -28.28
N PRO A 33 23.72 5.63 -28.55
CA PRO A 33 24.31 4.31 -28.51
C PRO A 33 24.26 3.76 -27.09
N LEU A 34 23.44 2.71 -26.91
CA LEU A 34 23.40 1.90 -25.70
C LEU A 34 24.84 1.41 -25.43
N GLY A 35 25.37 1.69 -24.25
CA GLY A 35 26.74 1.30 -23.87
C GLY A 35 26.95 -0.22 -23.83
N LYS A 36 27.93 -0.70 -23.07
CA LYS A 36 28.18 -2.15 -22.93
C LYS A 36 26.99 -2.84 -22.25
N VAL A 37 26.07 -3.39 -23.04
CA VAL A 37 24.88 -4.11 -22.55
C VAL A 37 25.33 -5.42 -21.91
N ARG A 38 24.88 -5.67 -20.68
CA ARG A 38 25.04 -6.98 -20.03
C ARG A 38 23.73 -7.74 -20.20
N VAL A 39 23.78 -8.91 -20.84
CA VAL A 39 22.60 -9.78 -20.97
C VAL A 39 22.36 -10.43 -19.61
N ILE A 40 21.27 -10.01 -18.97
CA ILE A 40 20.78 -10.56 -17.72
C ILE A 40 19.81 -11.69 -18.12
N PRO A 41 20.00 -12.94 -17.62
CA PRO A 41 19.00 -13.99 -17.77
C PRO A 41 17.65 -13.50 -17.23
N ASP A 42 16.55 -13.93 -17.83
CA ASP A 42 15.23 -13.61 -17.29
C ASP A 42 15.09 -14.25 -15.89
N PHE A 43 15.08 -13.41 -14.87
CA PHE A 43 15.01 -13.81 -13.46
C PHE A 43 13.63 -13.58 -12.86
N LEU A 44 12.69 -13.07 -13.66
CA LEU A 44 11.35 -12.87 -13.17
C LEU A 44 10.60 -14.20 -13.23
N PRO A 45 10.05 -14.67 -12.09
CA PRO A 45 9.11 -15.77 -12.15
C PRO A 45 7.95 -15.36 -13.05
N SER A 46 7.33 -16.35 -13.69
CA SER A 46 6.24 -16.08 -14.63
C SER A 46 5.14 -15.23 -13.94
N PRO A 47 4.41 -14.38 -14.67
CA PRO A 47 3.35 -13.56 -14.06
C PRO A 47 2.32 -14.36 -13.25
N ALA A 48 2.13 -15.63 -13.57
CA ALA A 48 1.28 -16.56 -12.83
C ALA A 48 1.89 -16.96 -11.46
N GLU A 49 3.21 -17.17 -11.40
CA GLU A 49 3.95 -17.48 -10.16
C GLU A 49 4.12 -16.23 -9.28
N LEU A 50 4.24 -15.04 -9.89
CA LEU A 50 4.19 -13.76 -9.18
C LEU A 50 2.82 -13.52 -8.53
N ALA A 51 1.74 -14.03 -9.14
CA ALA A 51 0.38 -13.92 -8.64
C ALA A 51 0.04 -15.06 -7.68
N PHE A 52 0.83 -15.27 -6.63
CA PHE A 52 0.54 -16.25 -5.58
C PHE A 52 -0.87 -16.02 -5.00
N ARG A 53 -1.79 -16.94 -5.26
CA ARG A 53 -3.16 -16.92 -4.72
C ARG A 53 -3.21 -17.88 -3.54
N GLU A 54 -3.49 -17.34 -2.36
CA GLU A 54 -3.77 -18.17 -1.18
C GLU A 54 -5.04 -18.99 -1.41
N GLU A 55 -4.95 -20.31 -1.23
CA GLU A 55 -6.11 -21.20 -1.24
C GLU A 55 -7.01 -20.89 -0.05
N GLY A 56 -8.17 -20.27 -0.32
CA GLY A 56 -9.09 -19.83 0.72
C GLY A 56 -10.28 -20.78 0.89
N VAL A 57 -10.44 -21.37 2.09
CA VAL A 57 -11.68 -22.04 2.48
C VAL A 57 -12.68 -21.00 3.01
N LYS A 58 -13.87 -20.94 2.42
CA LYS A 58 -14.92 -20.01 2.86
C LYS A 58 -15.65 -20.57 4.07
N VAL A 59 -15.66 -19.81 5.15
CA VAL A 59 -16.43 -20.09 6.37
C VAL A 59 -17.36 -18.91 6.69
N THR A 60 -18.46 -19.18 7.40
CA THR A 60 -19.36 -18.14 7.90
C THR A 60 -19.15 -18.01 9.41
N LEU A 61 -18.68 -16.84 9.85
CA LEU A 61 -18.43 -16.52 11.25
C LEU A 61 -19.16 -15.23 11.62
N ALA A 62 -19.85 -15.23 12.77
CA ALA A 62 -20.43 -14.01 13.33
C ALA A 62 -19.33 -13.20 14.05
N LEU A 63 -19.14 -11.95 13.65
CA LEU A 63 -18.23 -11.01 14.30
C LEU A 63 -19.03 -9.87 14.95
N SER A 64 -18.52 -9.32 16.04
CA SER A 64 -19.15 -8.18 16.71
C SER A 64 -19.16 -6.94 15.81
N LYS A 65 -20.17 -6.07 15.95
CA LYS A 65 -20.26 -4.80 15.22
C LYS A 65 -19.00 -3.94 15.42
N LYS A 66 -18.52 -3.83 16.67
CA LYS A 66 -17.29 -3.12 17.04
C LYS A 66 -16.08 -3.60 16.24
N SER A 67 -15.90 -4.92 16.12
CA SER A 67 -14.78 -5.51 15.37
C SER A 67 -14.86 -5.15 13.88
N ILE A 68 -16.05 -5.25 13.28
CA ILE A 68 -16.25 -4.93 11.87
C ILE A 68 -15.99 -3.45 11.58
N GLU A 69 -16.46 -2.54 12.43
CA GLU A 69 -16.24 -1.10 12.29
C GLU A 69 -14.75 -0.75 12.35
N PHE A 70 -14.02 -1.35 13.29
CA PHE A 70 -12.57 -1.19 13.39
C PHE A 70 -11.88 -1.58 12.08
N PHE A 71 -12.10 -2.79 11.57
CA PHE A 71 -11.44 -3.24 10.35
C PHE A 71 -11.86 -2.47 9.10
N LYS A 72 -13.10 -1.99 9.02
CA LYS A 72 -13.52 -1.09 7.92
C LYS A 72 -12.77 0.24 7.94
N SER A 73 -12.58 0.81 9.13
CA SER A 73 -11.85 2.07 9.29
C SER A 73 -10.38 1.91 8.91
N GLU A 74 -9.74 0.83 9.34
CA GLU A 74 -8.33 0.55 9.01
C GLU A 74 -8.14 0.20 7.54
N ALA A 75 -9.03 -0.62 6.96
CA ALA A 75 -8.97 -1.00 5.56
C ALA A 75 -9.01 0.21 4.61
N THR A 76 -9.79 1.24 4.98
CA THR A 76 -9.86 2.50 4.23
C THR A 76 -8.53 3.26 4.26
N LYS A 77 -7.84 3.27 5.42
CA LYS A 77 -6.53 3.93 5.58
C LYS A 77 -5.42 3.22 4.80
N HIS A 78 -5.45 1.88 4.79
CA HIS A 78 -4.42 1.05 4.17
C HIS A 78 -4.76 0.62 2.73
N HIS A 79 -5.80 1.20 2.12
CA HIS A 79 -6.25 0.91 0.75
C HIS A 79 -6.40 -0.59 0.45
N THR A 80 -7.02 -1.32 1.38
CA THR A 80 -7.17 -2.78 1.29
C THR A 80 -8.60 -3.19 1.64
N GLN A 81 -8.91 -4.49 1.50
CA GLN A 81 -10.19 -5.06 1.90
C GLN A 81 -10.16 -5.44 3.38
N TYR A 82 -11.20 -5.08 4.14
CA TYR A 82 -11.28 -5.41 5.58
C TYR A 82 -11.24 -6.92 5.84
N GLN A 83 -11.79 -7.73 4.92
CA GLN A 83 -11.72 -9.19 4.99
C GLN A 83 -10.27 -9.70 4.93
N ARG A 84 -9.41 -9.04 4.14
CA ARG A 84 -7.98 -9.40 4.06
C ARG A 84 -7.30 -9.16 5.39
N MET A 85 -7.61 -8.07 6.08
CA MET A 85 -7.06 -7.79 7.41
C MET A 85 -7.51 -8.83 8.44
N ILE A 86 -8.79 -9.23 8.41
CA ILE A 86 -9.31 -10.28 9.30
C ILE A 86 -8.60 -11.62 9.06
N ARG A 87 -8.44 -12.04 7.79
CA ARG A 87 -7.69 -13.27 7.45
C ARG A 87 -6.27 -13.23 8.00
N ARG A 88 -5.53 -12.14 7.76
CA ARG A 88 -4.15 -12.00 8.25
C ARG A 88 -4.02 -12.02 9.76
N LEU A 89 -5.01 -11.47 10.47
CA LEU A 89 -5.02 -11.55 11.93
C LEU A 89 -5.17 -12.99 12.41
N LEU A 90 -6.05 -13.77 11.78
CA LEU A 90 -6.25 -15.18 12.13
C LEU A 90 -5.00 -16.01 11.81
N ASP A 91 -4.39 -15.81 10.65
CA ASP A 91 -3.15 -16.49 10.26
C ASP A 91 -2.03 -16.19 11.28
N ALA A 92 -1.80 -14.91 11.60
CA ALA A 92 -0.77 -14.49 12.55
C ALA A 92 -1.01 -15.02 13.98
N TYR A 93 -2.28 -15.15 14.39
CA TYR A 93 -2.63 -15.74 15.68
C TYR A 93 -2.27 -17.23 15.74
N VAL A 94 -2.57 -17.99 14.69
CA VAL A 94 -2.25 -19.42 14.60
C VAL A 94 -0.73 -19.63 14.54
N ASP A 95 -0.02 -18.84 13.73
CA ASP A 95 1.44 -18.88 13.62
C ASP A 95 2.14 -18.69 14.98
N GLY A 96 1.59 -17.82 15.83
CA GLY A 96 2.08 -17.62 17.19
C GLY A 96 1.81 -18.78 18.15
N GLN A 97 0.81 -19.62 17.87
CA GLN A 97 0.40 -20.74 18.73
C GLN A 97 1.06 -22.06 18.33
N THR A 98 1.43 -22.23 17.06
CA THR A 98 2.15 -23.41 16.58
C THR A 98 3.65 -23.18 16.62
N PRO A 99 4.45 -23.96 17.37
CA PRO A 99 5.90 -23.90 17.23
C PRO A 99 6.27 -24.38 15.82
N THR A 100 6.62 -23.45 14.95
CA THR A 100 7.11 -23.77 13.60
C THR A 100 8.35 -24.66 13.73
N PRO A 101 8.54 -25.70 12.90
CA PRO A 101 9.73 -26.56 12.96
C PRO A 101 11.06 -25.78 12.89
N GLN A 102 11.02 -24.59 12.30
CA GLN A 102 12.15 -23.65 12.23
C GLN A 102 12.52 -23.06 13.60
N SER A 103 11.55 -22.71 14.46
CA SER A 103 11.82 -22.22 15.81
C SER A 103 12.32 -23.36 16.70
N ALA A 104 11.80 -24.58 16.53
CA ALA A 104 12.30 -25.78 17.21
C ALA A 104 13.75 -26.13 16.82
N ARG A 105 14.13 -25.97 15.54
CA ARG A 105 15.53 -26.12 15.08
C ARG A 105 16.44 -25.04 15.68
N ALA A 106 16.03 -23.78 15.62
CA ALA A 106 16.80 -22.66 16.17
C ALA A 106 17.04 -22.78 17.69
N LEU A 107 16.08 -23.33 18.44
CA LEU A 107 16.22 -23.63 19.86
C LEU A 107 17.22 -24.77 20.13
N ARG A 108 17.28 -25.80 19.26
CA ARG A 108 18.26 -26.90 19.35
C ARG A 108 19.68 -26.43 19.06
N ASP A 109 19.85 -25.60 18.05
CA ASP A 109 21.17 -25.08 17.66
C ASP A 109 21.75 -24.16 18.76
N LYS A 110 20.92 -23.30 19.36
CA LYS A 110 21.30 -22.48 20.52
C LYS A 110 21.64 -23.29 21.77
N ALA A 111 20.98 -24.43 21.98
CA ALA A 111 21.27 -25.31 23.12
C ALA A 111 22.59 -26.08 22.94
N ALA A 112 22.97 -26.40 21.69
CA ALA A 112 24.23 -27.06 21.36
C ALA A 112 25.46 -26.13 21.49
N GLN A 113 25.28 -24.82 21.33
CA GLN A 113 26.37 -23.82 21.44
C GLN A 113 26.67 -23.35 22.87
N ARG A 114 25.91 -23.83 23.87
CA ARG A 114 26.10 -23.50 25.30
C ARG A 114 26.71 -24.65 26.11
N ARG A 115 27.22 -25.68 25.44
CA ARG A 115 28.02 -26.77 26.00
C ARG A 115 29.45 -26.65 25.48
#